data_AF-A0AAW1ULQ0-F1
#
_entry.id   AF-A0AAW1ULQ0-F1
#
_cell.length_a   1.000
_cell.length_b   1.000
_cell.length_c   1.000
_cell.angle_alpha   90.00
_cell.angle_beta   90.00
_cell.angle_gamma   90.00
#
_symmetry.space_group_name_H-M   'P 1'
#
loop_
_entity.id
_entity.type
_entity.pdbx_description
1 polymer ?
#
loop_
_entity_poly.entity_id
_entity_poly.type
_entity_poly.pdbx_seq_one_letter_code
_entity_poly.pdbx_strand_id
1 'polypeptide(L)'
;MKFNADITINLTLILLAISVLPMCLGYIKLNFDNERHSMCNPIKLFGVFTQHLSHHDSAGLILEGEFKVHNNYWKDTLHCSFKVNYPSETDGVIAVIQSLNMRKNESTGQCIDFIQFSSKDGSSTDKFCGNFDVSKMNGESSVLDVFNYENSFRTKKHKLYTHINIGKEPFKRNQHLEFKVIYTAYRNCSQRNLMDLAYRPCKESSEFCIYNGFFNDNYVNCPLKGCVDEGSCLKFVTVEKPPSIGTKLLVSSISFLFVLFVTFLISIWACKKHKVICFSEQFSHPDRNRETRVIEMNEQRSNRLSETQHSPNAPPIEVDKDLPPKYEDLFPDR
;
A
#
# COMPACT_ATOMS: atom_id res chain seq x y z
N MET A 1 31.69 24.67 -31.58
CA MET A 1 30.48 24.43 -30.76
C MET A 1 30.31 22.93 -30.53
N LYS A 2 30.75 22.41 -29.39
CA LYS A 2 30.49 21.02 -28.95
C LYS A 2 29.23 21.06 -28.07
N PHE A 3 28.09 20.63 -28.61
CA PHE A 3 26.81 20.67 -27.91
C PHE A 3 26.56 19.36 -27.15
N ASN A 4 26.59 19.46 -25.82
CA ASN A 4 25.76 18.76 -24.81
C ASN A 4 25.11 17.41 -25.19
N ALA A 5 25.90 16.37 -25.46
CA ALA A 5 25.39 14.99 -25.54
C ALA A 5 25.21 14.33 -24.16
N ASP A 6 25.94 14.79 -23.13
CA ASP A 6 25.88 14.19 -21.78
C ASP A 6 24.63 14.60 -20.99
N ILE A 7 24.04 15.76 -21.29
CA ILE A 7 22.86 16.28 -20.58
C ILE A 7 21.58 15.52 -20.99
N THR A 8 21.48 15.08 -22.24
CA THR A 8 20.27 14.41 -22.77
C THR A 8 20.12 12.96 -22.28
N ILE A 9 21.23 12.28 -21.96
CA ILE A 9 21.20 10.90 -21.45
C ILE A 9 20.75 10.86 -19.98
N ASN A 10 21.18 11.81 -19.15
CA ASN A 10 20.69 11.91 -17.77
C ASN A 10 19.20 12.28 -17.71
N LEU A 11 18.73 13.15 -18.61
CA LEU A 11 17.32 13.57 -18.62
C LEU A 11 16.36 12.43 -18.99
N THR A 12 16.76 11.56 -19.92
CA THR A 12 15.94 10.42 -20.35
C THR A 12 15.87 9.32 -19.28
N LEU A 13 16.96 9.06 -18.56
CA LEU A 13 16.97 8.16 -17.39
C LEU A 13 16.12 8.69 -16.23
N ILE A 14 16.17 10.00 -15.97
CA ILE A 14 15.32 10.66 -14.96
C ILE A 14 13.84 10.60 -15.36
N LEU A 15 13.51 10.87 -16.64
CA LEU A 15 12.13 10.75 -17.15
C LEU A 15 11.60 9.32 -17.11
N LEU A 16 12.45 8.32 -17.39
CA LEU A 16 12.08 6.90 -17.26
C LEU A 16 11.84 6.53 -15.79
N ALA A 17 12.70 6.98 -14.87
CA ALA A 17 12.52 6.77 -13.43
C ALA A 17 11.24 7.45 -12.90
N ILE A 18 10.87 8.63 -13.42
CA ILE A 18 9.62 9.32 -13.07
C ILE A 18 8.40 8.62 -13.67
N SER A 19 8.51 8.02 -14.88
CA SER A 19 7.41 7.29 -15.51
C SER A 19 7.09 5.92 -14.88
N VAL A 20 8.03 5.38 -14.09
CA VAL A 20 7.88 4.09 -13.39
C VAL A 20 7.50 4.27 -11.92
N LEU A 21 7.44 5.51 -11.40
CA LEU A 21 6.71 5.76 -10.16
C LEU A 21 5.23 5.54 -10.49
N PRO A 22 4.59 4.45 -10.00
CA PRO A 22 3.15 4.41 -10.05
C PRO A 22 2.70 5.63 -9.25
N MET A 23 2.12 6.62 -9.93
CA MET A 23 1.24 7.55 -9.25
C MET A 23 0.15 6.66 -8.68
N CYS A 24 0.31 6.25 -7.41
CA CYS A 24 -0.67 5.49 -6.67
C CYS A 24 -1.89 6.41 -6.51
N LEU A 25 -2.71 6.44 -7.55
CA LEU A 25 -4.10 6.84 -7.52
C LEU A 25 -4.76 5.83 -6.58
N GLY A 26 -4.96 6.23 -5.33
CA GLY A 26 -5.40 5.31 -4.30
C GLY A 26 -5.58 5.99 -2.97
N TYR A 27 -6.11 5.23 -2.02
CA TYR A 27 -6.34 5.70 -0.67
C TYR A 27 -5.03 5.96 0.06
N ILE A 28 -4.95 7.12 0.70
CA ILE A 28 -4.00 7.33 1.78
C ILE A 28 -4.54 6.57 2.99
N LYS A 29 -3.79 5.61 3.51
CA LYS A 29 -4.19 4.85 4.68
C LYS A 29 -3.56 5.41 5.95
N LEU A 30 -4.39 5.74 6.93
CA LEU A 30 -3.98 6.22 8.25
C LEU A 30 -4.49 5.24 9.31
N ASN A 31 -3.54 4.63 10.02
CA ASN A 31 -3.82 3.78 11.15
C ASN A 31 -3.76 4.59 12.43
N PHE A 32 -4.86 4.50 13.17
CA PHE A 32 -5.06 5.06 14.47
C PHE A 32 -4.57 4.03 15.49
N ASP A 33 -3.26 4.03 15.73
CA ASP A 33 -2.65 3.16 16.73
C ASP A 33 -2.50 3.89 18.06
N ASN A 34 -2.72 3.14 19.15
CA ASN A 34 -2.69 3.62 20.52
C ASN A 34 -1.36 4.31 20.91
N GLU A 35 -0.28 4.01 20.19
CA GLU A 35 1.08 4.52 20.48
C GLU A 35 1.39 5.87 19.83
N ARG A 36 0.59 6.33 18.86
CA ARG A 36 0.76 7.64 18.24
C ARG A 36 0.09 8.74 19.06
N HIS A 37 0.75 9.10 20.16
CA HIS A 37 0.42 10.19 21.09
C HIS A 37 0.23 11.58 20.44
N SER A 38 0.46 11.74 19.13
CA SER A 38 0.27 13.00 18.40
C SER A 38 -1.18 13.23 17.93
N MET A 39 -1.97 12.17 17.73
CA MET A 39 -3.35 12.29 17.23
C MET A 39 -4.40 12.43 18.34
N CYS A 40 -4.12 11.87 19.51
CA CYS A 40 -4.88 12.14 20.73
C CYS A 40 -3.88 12.63 21.77
N ASN A 41 -3.96 13.89 22.14
CA ASN A 41 -3.09 14.43 23.17
C ASN A 41 -3.90 14.52 24.47
N PRO A 42 -3.63 13.68 25.48
CA PRO A 42 -4.31 13.78 26.78
C PRO A 42 -3.91 15.05 27.56
N ILE A 43 -2.78 15.68 27.22
CA ILE A 43 -2.23 16.85 27.95
C ILE A 43 -2.51 18.17 27.21
N LYS A 44 -2.66 18.14 25.88
CA LYS A 44 -3.18 19.29 25.10
C LYS A 44 -4.61 18.99 24.70
N LEU A 45 -5.57 19.60 25.39
CA LEU A 45 -7.03 19.49 25.17
C LEU A 45 -7.52 19.59 23.70
N PHE A 46 -6.69 20.00 22.73
CA PHE A 46 -7.08 20.25 21.35
C PHE A 46 -5.97 19.95 20.31
N GLY A 47 -5.40 18.75 20.35
CA GLY A 47 -4.57 18.26 19.23
C GLY A 47 -5.45 17.93 18.03
N VAL A 48 -5.54 18.81 17.03
CA VAL A 48 -6.25 18.52 15.77
C VAL A 48 -5.25 17.98 14.75
N PHE A 49 -5.28 16.67 14.49
CA PHE A 49 -4.48 16.12 13.40
C PHE A 49 -5.10 16.53 12.07
N THR A 50 -4.32 17.16 11.20
CA THR A 50 -4.81 17.69 9.93
C THR A 50 -4.21 16.90 8.78
N GLN A 51 -5.06 16.24 8.00
CA GLN A 51 -4.69 15.64 6.73
C GLN A 51 -5.23 16.49 5.58
N HIS A 52 -4.37 16.80 4.63
CA HIS A 52 -4.78 17.37 3.36
C HIS A 52 -5.01 16.24 2.37
N LEU A 53 -6.22 16.17 1.80
CA LEU A 53 -6.45 15.41 0.59
C LEU A 53 -5.72 16.14 -0.53
N SER A 54 -4.87 15.40 -1.25
CA SER A 54 -4.08 15.90 -2.37
C SER A 54 -4.95 16.70 -3.35
N HIS A 55 -4.36 17.70 -4.00
CA HIS A 55 -5.02 18.49 -5.04
C HIS A 55 -5.40 17.63 -6.26
N HIS A 56 -4.84 16.43 -6.38
CA HIS A 56 -5.38 15.42 -7.28
C HIS A 56 -6.68 14.87 -6.66
N ASP A 57 -7.78 15.58 -6.86
CA ASP A 57 -9.04 15.12 -7.50
C ASP A 57 -9.52 13.67 -7.31
N SER A 58 -8.61 12.70 -7.34
CA SER A 58 -8.78 11.27 -7.11
C SER A 58 -8.27 10.83 -5.72
N ALA A 59 -8.27 11.71 -4.72
CA ALA A 59 -7.74 11.42 -3.40
C ALA A 59 -8.83 10.85 -2.47
N GLY A 60 -8.60 9.62 -2.02
CA GLY A 60 -9.35 8.97 -0.94
C GLY A 60 -8.47 8.87 0.30
N LEU A 61 -9.09 8.82 1.47
CA LEU A 61 -8.40 8.58 2.74
C LEU A 61 -9.12 7.51 3.55
N ILE A 62 -8.39 6.52 4.03
CA ILE A 62 -8.88 5.52 4.98
C ILE A 62 -8.35 5.91 6.36
N LEU A 63 -9.23 6.12 7.32
CA LEU A 63 -8.90 6.21 8.73
C LEU A 63 -9.44 4.96 9.43
N GLU A 64 -8.54 4.11 9.90
CA GLU A 64 -8.90 2.93 10.68
C GLU A 64 -8.26 3.00 12.06
N GLY A 65 -8.93 2.45 13.07
CA GLY A 65 -8.41 2.39 14.43
C GLY A 65 -8.85 1.14 15.14
N GLU A 66 -7.94 0.58 15.92
CA GLU A 66 -8.21 -0.61 16.72
C GLU A 66 -7.61 -0.46 18.12
N PHE A 67 -8.44 -0.67 19.14
CA PHE A 67 -8.04 -0.64 20.54
C PHE A 67 -8.38 -1.97 21.20
N LYS A 68 -7.36 -2.81 21.36
CA LYS A 68 -7.49 -4.14 21.96
C LYS A 68 -7.29 -4.16 23.48
N VAL A 69 -6.55 -3.18 24.02
CA VAL A 69 -6.21 -3.14 25.45
C VAL A 69 -6.34 -1.72 25.97
N HIS A 70 -7.27 -1.52 26.89
CA HIS A 70 -7.31 -0.34 27.74
C HIS A 70 -6.43 -0.62 28.95
N ASN A 71 -5.25 -0.02 29.02
CA ASN A 71 -4.40 -0.17 30.20
C ASN A 71 -5.01 0.66 31.34
N ASN A 72 -4.92 0.21 32.59
CA ASN A 72 -5.50 0.90 33.76
C ASN A 72 -4.89 2.31 34.03
N TYR A 73 -4.00 2.79 33.16
CA TYR A 73 -3.29 4.07 33.28
C TYR A 73 -4.05 5.25 32.68
N TRP A 74 -5.11 5.03 31.90
CA TRP A 74 -5.92 6.14 31.37
C TRP A 74 -6.84 6.66 32.47
N LYS A 75 -6.43 7.75 33.10
CA LYS A 75 -7.20 8.40 34.17
C LYS A 75 -8.37 9.22 33.61
N ASP A 76 -8.26 9.62 32.34
CA ASP A 76 -9.15 10.57 31.68
C ASP A 76 -9.70 10.02 30.35
N THR A 77 -10.83 10.58 29.93
CA THR A 77 -11.45 10.31 28.62
C THR A 77 -10.51 10.78 27.50
N LEU A 78 -10.29 9.94 26.49
CA LEU A 78 -9.50 10.30 25.33
C LEU A 78 -10.39 11.03 24.31
N HIS A 79 -10.02 12.27 24.00
CA HIS A 79 -10.65 13.06 22.96
C HIS A 79 -9.67 13.30 21.81
N CYS A 80 -10.06 12.90 20.62
CA CYS A 80 -9.24 13.02 19.42
C CYS A 80 -10.03 13.75 18.35
N SER A 81 -9.38 14.70 17.68
CA SER A 81 -10.01 15.43 16.58
C SER A 81 -9.14 15.28 15.34
N PHE A 82 -9.74 14.69 14.31
CA PHE A 82 -9.12 14.48 13.02
C PHE A 82 -9.78 15.40 11.99
N LYS A 83 -8.98 16.16 11.27
CA LYS A 83 -9.45 17.17 10.32
C LYS A 83 -8.99 16.80 8.92
N VAL A 84 -9.94 16.67 8.02
CA VAL A 84 -9.71 16.51 6.59
C VAL A 84 -9.92 17.84 5.90
N ASN A 85 -8.88 18.33 5.22
CA ASN A 85 -8.94 19.51 4.39
C ASN A 85 -8.92 19.12 2.90
N TYR A 86 -9.87 19.62 2.13
CA TYR A 86 -9.86 19.61 0.67
C TYR A 86 -9.64 21.04 0.16
N PRO A 87 -8.81 21.29 -0.87
CA PRO A 87 -8.42 22.66 -1.24
C PRO A 87 -9.42 23.46 -2.10
N SER A 88 -10.53 22.88 -2.55
CA SER A 88 -11.44 23.50 -3.55
C SER A 88 -12.75 24.08 -3.00
N GLU A 89 -13.12 25.31 -3.42
CA GLU A 89 -14.28 26.11 -2.93
C GLU A 89 -15.67 25.61 -3.30
N THR A 90 -15.77 24.83 -4.35
CA THR A 90 -17.05 24.31 -4.85
C THR A 90 -17.26 22.85 -4.50
N ASP A 91 -16.24 22.22 -3.96
CA ASP A 91 -16.14 20.79 -3.74
C ASP A 91 -16.11 20.48 -2.25
N GLY A 92 -16.22 19.21 -1.91
CA GLY A 92 -16.27 18.82 -0.52
C GLY A 92 -15.70 17.45 -0.24
N VAL A 93 -15.94 17.02 0.99
CA VAL A 93 -15.53 15.73 1.49
C VAL A 93 -16.77 14.99 1.99
N ILE A 94 -16.88 13.74 1.59
CA ILE A 94 -17.79 12.76 2.17
C ILE A 94 -16.99 11.94 3.17
N ALA A 95 -17.56 11.67 4.34
CA ALA A 95 -17.09 10.65 5.27
C ALA A 95 -18.13 9.53 5.34
N VAL A 96 -17.70 8.28 5.21
CA VAL A 96 -18.56 7.10 5.35
C VAL A 96 -17.92 6.13 6.35
N ILE A 97 -18.66 5.79 7.41
CA ILE A 97 -18.28 4.73 8.35
C ILE A 97 -18.50 3.39 7.64
N GLN A 98 -17.45 2.60 7.47
CA GLN A 98 -17.50 1.25 6.90
C GLN A 98 -17.78 0.22 7.99
N SER A 99 -17.09 0.34 9.12
CA SER A 99 -17.28 -0.51 10.29
C SER A 99 -17.08 0.29 11.57
N LEU A 100 -17.81 -0.11 12.60
CA LEU A 100 -17.78 0.49 13.92
C LEU A 100 -18.01 -0.60 14.97
N ASN A 101 -17.20 -0.58 16.01
CA ASN A 101 -17.38 -1.35 17.23
C ASN A 101 -17.00 -0.45 18.39
N MET A 102 -17.99 0.27 18.92
CA MET A 102 -17.83 1.28 19.97
C MET A 102 -18.79 0.98 21.12
N ARG A 103 -18.38 1.26 22.36
CA ARG A 103 -19.21 0.90 23.52
C ARG A 103 -20.39 1.84 23.70
N LYS A 104 -21.50 1.26 24.12
CA LYS A 104 -22.68 1.97 24.62
C LYS A 104 -23.08 1.41 25.97
N ASN A 105 -23.70 2.24 26.78
CA ASN A 105 -24.33 1.83 28.01
C ASN A 105 -25.58 1.01 27.66
N GLU A 106 -25.62 -0.25 28.10
CA GLU A 106 -26.72 -1.17 27.78
C GLU A 106 -28.05 -0.73 28.39
N SER A 107 -28.02 -0.09 29.56
CA SER A 107 -29.22 0.34 30.29
C SER A 107 -29.80 1.64 29.75
N THR A 108 -28.96 2.60 29.34
CA THR A 108 -29.42 3.93 28.89
C THR A 108 -29.39 4.11 27.38
N GLY A 109 -28.72 3.20 26.65
CA GLY A 109 -28.47 3.32 25.21
C GLY A 109 -27.46 4.40 24.82
N GLN A 110 -26.91 5.15 25.79
CA GLN A 110 -25.99 6.25 25.52
C GLN A 110 -24.59 5.75 25.12
N CYS A 111 -23.98 6.41 24.14
CA CYS A 111 -22.63 6.09 23.71
C CYS A 111 -21.60 6.41 24.80
N ILE A 112 -20.76 5.42 25.15
CA ILE A 112 -19.59 5.59 26.00
C ILE A 112 -18.43 6.04 25.13
N ASP A 113 -18.17 5.28 24.07
CA ASP A 113 -17.24 5.65 23.00
C ASP A 113 -18.04 6.02 21.76
N PHE A 114 -17.58 7.00 21.00
CA PHE A 114 -18.29 7.42 19.79
C PHE A 114 -17.40 8.07 18.75
N ILE A 115 -17.90 8.08 17.53
CA ILE A 115 -17.45 8.94 16.44
C ILE A 115 -18.51 10.00 16.19
N GLN A 116 -18.10 11.24 15.94
CA GLN A 116 -19.01 12.31 15.54
C GLN A 116 -18.34 13.14 14.45
N PHE A 117 -19.06 13.38 13.37
CA PHE A 117 -18.62 14.28 12.31
C PHE A 117 -19.17 15.68 12.54
N SER A 118 -18.34 16.70 12.31
CA SER A 118 -18.76 18.09 12.27
C SER A 118 -18.12 18.84 11.10
N SER A 119 -18.73 19.95 10.70
CA SER A 119 -18.17 20.87 9.71
C SER A 119 -17.79 22.20 10.36
N LYS A 120 -17.10 23.06 9.60
CA LYS A 120 -16.81 24.44 10.03
C LYS A 120 -18.07 25.28 10.24
N ASP A 121 -19.19 24.92 9.61
CA ASP A 121 -20.45 25.68 9.67
C ASP A 121 -21.26 25.43 10.94
N GLY A 122 -20.73 24.61 11.85
CA GLY A 122 -21.42 24.23 13.08
C GLY A 122 -22.39 23.06 12.91
N SER A 123 -22.61 22.57 11.68
CA SER A 123 -23.38 21.34 11.46
C SER A 123 -22.61 20.15 12.04
N SER A 124 -23.27 19.36 12.87
CA SER A 124 -22.73 18.14 13.45
C SER A 124 -23.73 17.01 13.30
N THR A 125 -23.20 15.81 13.13
CA THR A 125 -23.97 14.57 13.24
C THR A 125 -24.26 14.23 14.68
N ASP A 126 -25.18 13.29 14.89
CA ASP A 126 -25.31 12.57 16.15
C ASP A 126 -24.07 11.69 16.42
N LYS A 127 -23.97 11.17 17.64
CA LYS A 127 -22.87 10.31 18.06
C LYS A 127 -23.09 8.89 17.52
N PHE A 128 -22.15 8.39 16.73
CA PHE A 128 -22.15 7.01 16.23
C PHE A 128 -21.45 6.10 17.23
N CYS A 129 -22.15 5.05 17.70
CA CYS A 129 -21.58 4.01 18.55
C CYS A 129 -22.30 2.66 18.35
N GLY A 130 -21.85 1.62 19.06
CA GLY A 130 -22.36 0.26 18.90
C GLY A 130 -21.58 -0.55 17.87
N ASN A 131 -22.19 -1.65 17.40
CA ASN A 131 -21.63 -2.51 16.36
C ASN A 131 -22.33 -2.21 15.04
N PHE A 132 -21.56 -1.82 14.03
CA PHE A 132 -22.02 -1.51 12.70
C PHE A 132 -21.02 -2.03 11.68
N ASP A 133 -21.53 -2.59 10.59
CA ASP A 133 -20.73 -3.03 9.45
C ASP A 133 -21.58 -2.79 8.20
N VAL A 134 -21.09 -1.94 7.30
CA VAL A 134 -21.76 -1.59 6.04
C VAL A 134 -22.04 -2.83 5.20
N SER A 135 -21.19 -3.87 5.33
CA SER A 135 -21.32 -5.12 4.59
C SER A 135 -22.59 -5.92 4.96
N LYS A 136 -23.17 -5.62 6.14
CA LYS A 136 -24.36 -6.28 6.68
C LYS A 136 -25.63 -5.45 6.50
N MET A 137 -25.53 -4.26 5.89
CA MET A 137 -26.71 -3.48 5.56
C MET A 137 -27.49 -4.19 4.45
N ASN A 138 -28.71 -4.65 4.79
CA ASN A 138 -29.63 -5.22 3.80
C ASN A 138 -30.04 -4.11 2.83
N GLY A 139 -29.66 -4.28 1.56
CA GLY A 139 -29.87 -3.31 0.49
C GLY A 139 -31.30 -3.24 -0.05
N GLU A 140 -32.34 -3.37 0.79
CA GLU A 140 -33.71 -3.08 0.35
C GLU A 140 -33.87 -1.57 0.16
N SER A 141 -33.50 -1.12 -1.04
CA SER A 141 -33.71 0.25 -1.50
C SER A 141 -35.20 0.43 -1.81
N SER A 142 -35.98 0.84 -0.81
CA SER A 142 -37.26 1.47 -1.11
C SER A 142 -36.99 2.74 -1.93
N VAL A 143 -37.62 2.82 -3.11
CA VAL A 143 -37.46 3.84 -4.18
C VAL A 143 -37.67 5.29 -3.69
N LEU A 144 -38.08 5.49 -2.44
CA LEU A 144 -38.48 6.76 -1.84
C LEU A 144 -37.57 7.31 -0.73
N ASP A 145 -36.52 6.61 -0.32
CA ASP A 145 -35.69 7.10 0.79
C ASP A 145 -34.53 8.01 0.32
N VAL A 146 -34.88 9.29 0.35
CA VAL A 146 -34.06 10.49 0.23
C VAL A 146 -32.93 10.47 1.27
N PHE A 147 -31.66 10.49 0.82
CA PHE A 147 -30.45 10.79 1.59
C PHE A 147 -30.49 10.50 3.11
N ASN A 148 -30.52 9.22 3.52
CA ASN A 148 -30.36 8.91 4.94
C ASN A 148 -28.88 8.72 5.27
N TYR A 149 -28.29 9.71 5.94
CA TYR A 149 -26.89 9.75 6.36
C TYR A 149 -26.64 8.91 7.64
N GLU A 150 -27.24 7.72 7.76
CA GLU A 150 -27.21 6.91 9.00
C GLU A 150 -25.80 6.52 9.45
N ASN A 151 -24.83 6.49 8.52
CA ASN A 151 -23.43 6.15 8.77
C ASN A 151 -22.46 7.08 8.04
N SER A 152 -22.93 8.24 7.56
CA SER A 152 -22.12 9.12 6.71
C SER A 152 -22.32 10.59 7.04
N PHE A 153 -21.42 11.42 6.52
CA PHE A 153 -21.52 12.87 6.62
C PHE A 153 -20.93 13.51 5.38
N ARG A 154 -21.58 14.54 4.87
CA ARG A 154 -21.12 15.29 3.70
C ARG A 154 -21.07 16.76 4.02
N THR A 155 -19.92 17.38 3.77
CA THR A 155 -19.75 18.84 3.87
C THR A 155 -19.53 19.44 2.49
N LYS A 156 -20.17 20.57 2.19
CA LYS A 156 -19.90 21.40 0.98
C LYS A 156 -18.72 22.34 1.18
N LYS A 157 -18.21 22.44 2.40
CA LYS A 157 -17.05 23.27 2.74
C LYS A 157 -15.91 22.36 3.11
N HIS A 158 -14.81 22.47 2.37
CA HIS A 158 -13.43 21.96 2.49
C HIS A 158 -12.94 21.29 3.77
N LYS A 159 -13.56 21.51 4.92
CA LYS A 159 -13.10 21.09 6.23
C LYS A 159 -14.14 20.20 6.89
N LEU A 160 -13.81 18.92 6.99
CA LEU A 160 -14.56 17.93 7.76
C LEU A 160 -13.75 17.58 9.00
N TYR A 161 -14.42 17.56 10.15
CA TYR A 161 -13.84 17.17 11.43
C TYR A 161 -14.48 15.87 11.87
N THR A 162 -13.65 14.94 12.33
CA THR A 162 -14.04 13.67 12.91
C THR A 162 -13.56 13.66 14.34
N HIS A 163 -14.50 13.67 15.28
CA HIS A 163 -14.23 13.60 16.71
C HIS A 163 -14.39 12.16 17.15
N ILE A 164 -13.33 11.62 17.73
CA ILE A 164 -13.31 10.27 18.29
C ILE A 164 -13.19 10.44 19.81
N ASN A 165 -14.13 9.85 20.53
CA ASN A 165 -14.17 9.88 21.98
C ASN A 165 -14.08 8.47 22.52
N ILE A 166 -13.14 8.22 23.42
CA ILE A 166 -12.99 6.94 24.12
C ILE A 166 -13.13 7.18 25.60
N GLY A 167 -14.17 6.60 26.19
CA GLY A 167 -14.47 6.70 27.61
C GLY A 167 -13.39 6.06 28.47
N LYS A 168 -13.16 6.65 29.64
CA LYS A 168 -12.17 6.19 30.64
C LYS A 168 -12.47 4.81 31.24
N GLU A 169 -13.68 4.28 31.03
CA GLU A 169 -14.08 2.99 31.54
C GLU A 169 -13.15 1.89 31.00
N PRO A 170 -12.68 0.96 31.84
CA PRO A 170 -11.83 -0.12 31.36
C PRO A 170 -12.60 -1.06 30.42
N PHE A 171 -11.88 -1.67 29.48
CA PHE A 171 -12.46 -2.69 28.60
C PHE A 171 -12.74 -3.97 29.39
N LYS A 172 -13.92 -4.56 29.17
CA LYS A 172 -14.23 -5.90 29.67
C LYS A 172 -13.32 -6.94 28.96
N ARG A 173 -13.19 -8.14 29.53
CA ARG A 173 -12.44 -9.23 28.88
C ARG A 173 -13.00 -9.48 27.46
N ASN A 174 -12.11 -9.58 26.47
CA ASN A 174 -12.41 -9.75 25.04
C ASN A 174 -13.16 -8.59 24.37
N GLN A 175 -13.32 -7.46 25.05
CA GLN A 175 -13.85 -6.25 24.44
C GLN A 175 -12.72 -5.50 23.72
N HIS A 176 -12.97 -5.11 22.48
CA HIS A 176 -12.09 -4.28 21.68
C HIS A 176 -12.92 -3.21 21.00
N LEU A 177 -12.30 -2.06 20.74
CA LEU A 177 -12.89 -1.01 19.90
C LEU A 177 -12.28 -1.10 18.51
N GLU A 178 -13.10 -0.92 17.50
CA GLU A 178 -12.66 -0.89 16.12
C GLU A 178 -13.48 0.14 15.35
N PHE A 179 -12.85 0.85 14.43
CA PHE A 179 -13.58 1.64 13.47
C PHE A 179 -12.82 1.78 12.16
N LYS A 180 -13.57 1.99 11.09
CA LYS A 180 -13.03 2.31 9.77
C LYS A 180 -13.91 3.35 9.10
N VAL A 181 -13.32 4.50 8.77
CA VAL A 181 -13.97 5.61 8.09
C VAL A 181 -13.24 5.88 6.78
N ILE A 182 -14.01 6.04 5.71
CA ILE A 182 -13.53 6.42 4.39
C ILE A 182 -13.87 7.87 4.16
N TYR A 183 -12.89 8.65 3.73
CA TYR A 183 -13.09 10.01 3.27
C TYR A 183 -12.84 10.09 1.78
N THR A 184 -13.79 10.69 1.07
CA THR A 184 -13.77 10.76 -0.38
C THR A 184 -14.00 12.19 -0.79
N ALA A 185 -13.10 12.73 -1.59
CA ALA A 185 -13.32 14.02 -2.24
C ALA A 185 -14.48 13.88 -3.25
N TYR A 186 -15.36 14.88 -3.30
CA TYR A 186 -16.43 14.94 -4.29
C TYR A 186 -16.52 16.32 -4.92
N ARG A 187 -17.07 16.36 -6.12
CA ARG A 187 -17.32 17.57 -6.90
C ARG A 187 -18.79 17.75 -7.18
N ASN A 188 -19.19 18.97 -7.51
CA ASN A 188 -20.53 19.23 -8.02
C ASN A 188 -20.67 18.69 -9.46
N CYS A 189 -21.63 17.78 -9.69
CA CYS A 189 -21.87 17.20 -11.01
C CYS A 189 -22.37 18.22 -12.04
N SER A 190 -23.02 19.30 -11.61
CA SER A 190 -23.57 20.33 -12.50
C SER A 190 -22.48 21.13 -13.23
N GLN A 191 -21.23 21.06 -12.75
CA GLN A 191 -20.07 21.66 -13.41
C GLN A 191 -19.41 20.72 -14.43
N ARG A 192 -20.09 19.62 -14.82
CA ARG A 192 -19.63 18.73 -15.89
C ARG A 192 -19.41 19.51 -17.18
N ASN A 193 -18.16 19.87 -17.44
CA ASN A 193 -17.70 19.96 -18.81
C ASN A 193 -17.86 18.56 -19.41
N LEU A 194 -18.51 18.45 -20.58
CA LEU A 194 -18.79 17.19 -21.30
C LEU A 194 -17.56 16.28 -21.55
N MET A 195 -16.36 16.75 -21.23
CA MET A 195 -15.07 16.06 -21.41
C MET A 195 -14.54 15.38 -20.12
N ASP A 196 -15.14 15.62 -18.95
CA ASP A 196 -14.64 15.04 -17.68
C ASP A 196 -15.28 13.67 -17.38
N LEU A 197 -14.89 12.67 -18.18
CA LEU A 197 -15.28 11.26 -18.01
C LEU A 197 -14.68 10.62 -16.74
N ALA A 198 -13.78 11.31 -16.04
CA ALA A 198 -13.12 10.79 -14.86
C ALA A 198 -14.02 10.82 -13.61
N TYR A 199 -15.16 11.51 -13.65
CA TYR A 199 -16.09 11.64 -12.53
C TYR A 199 -17.48 11.13 -12.84
N ARG A 200 -18.02 10.34 -11.91
CA ARG A 200 -19.34 9.72 -12.03
C ARG A 200 -20.23 10.07 -10.84
N PRO A 201 -21.52 10.39 -11.05
CA PRO A 201 -22.44 10.65 -9.97
C PRO A 201 -22.76 9.35 -9.22
N CYS A 202 -22.92 9.44 -7.90
CA CYS A 202 -23.35 8.30 -7.07
C CYS A 202 -24.76 7.80 -7.41
N LYS A 203 -25.62 8.64 -8.00
CA LYS A 203 -26.96 8.31 -8.51
C LYS A 203 -27.26 9.27 -9.65
N GLU A 204 -28.07 8.88 -10.63
CA GLU A 204 -28.36 9.70 -11.83
C GLU A 204 -28.83 11.14 -11.52
N SER A 205 -29.54 11.34 -10.41
CA SER A 205 -30.01 12.65 -9.93
C SER A 205 -29.14 13.27 -8.83
N SER A 206 -27.93 12.77 -8.62
CA SER A 206 -27.04 13.26 -7.57
C SER A 206 -26.39 14.59 -7.98
N GLU A 207 -26.44 15.59 -7.09
CA GLU A 207 -25.69 16.85 -7.26
C GLU A 207 -24.17 16.67 -7.12
N PHE A 208 -23.71 15.52 -6.63
CA PHE A 208 -22.31 15.26 -6.36
C PHE A 208 -21.77 14.01 -7.06
N CYS A 209 -20.52 14.15 -7.50
CA CYS A 209 -19.78 13.19 -8.31
C CYS A 209 -18.47 12.85 -7.60
N ILE A 210 -18.10 11.58 -7.64
CA ILE A 210 -16.81 11.10 -7.13
C ILE A 210 -15.98 10.55 -8.29
N TYR A 211 -14.67 10.43 -8.07
CA TYR A 211 -13.76 9.89 -9.08
C TYR A 211 -14.17 8.46 -9.46
N ASN A 212 -14.15 8.16 -10.76
CA ASN A 212 -14.63 6.89 -11.30
C ASN A 212 -13.84 5.68 -10.78
N GLY A 213 -12.58 5.87 -10.37
CA GLY A 213 -11.77 4.81 -9.76
C GLY A 213 -12.23 4.39 -8.35
N PHE A 214 -13.17 5.10 -7.74
CA PHE A 214 -13.79 4.72 -6.46
C PHE A 214 -15.05 3.86 -6.60
N PHE A 215 -15.41 3.47 -7.84
CA PHE A 215 -16.53 2.56 -8.07
C PHE A 215 -16.00 1.13 -8.19
N ASN A 216 -16.59 0.20 -7.44
CA ASN A 216 -16.17 -1.20 -7.33
C ASN A 216 -14.75 -1.35 -6.77
N ASP A 217 -14.39 -0.52 -5.80
CA ASP A 217 -13.08 -0.57 -5.14
C ASP A 217 -13.11 -1.30 -3.77
N ASN A 218 -14.26 -1.89 -3.43
CA ASN A 218 -14.62 -2.55 -2.17
C ASN A 218 -14.79 -1.59 -0.97
N TYR A 219 -14.86 -0.28 -1.22
CA TYR A 219 -15.16 0.74 -0.22
C TYR A 219 -16.42 1.50 -0.60
N VAL A 220 -17.30 1.70 0.38
CA VAL A 220 -18.50 2.50 0.15
C VAL A 220 -18.16 3.98 0.32
N ASN A 221 -17.98 4.68 -0.79
CA ASN A 221 -17.69 6.10 -0.90
C ASN A 221 -18.98 6.95 -1.00
N CYS A 222 -20.04 6.40 -1.59
CA CYS A 222 -21.30 7.10 -1.76
C CYS A 222 -22.14 7.09 -0.47
N PRO A 223 -22.62 8.26 0.03
CA PRO A 223 -23.43 8.37 1.24
C PRO A 223 -24.92 8.06 0.92
N LEU A 224 -25.18 6.94 0.26
CA LEU A 224 -26.50 6.49 -0.16
C LEU A 224 -26.72 5.04 0.30
N LYS A 225 -27.97 4.70 0.65
CA LYS A 225 -28.34 3.32 0.97
C LYS A 225 -28.08 2.41 -0.24
N GLY A 226 -27.69 1.16 0.03
CA GLY A 226 -27.51 0.14 -1.00
C GLY A 226 -26.14 0.09 -1.66
N CYS A 227 -25.15 0.84 -1.17
CA CYS A 227 -23.76 0.78 -1.65
C CYS A 227 -23.67 0.97 -3.18
N VAL A 228 -24.25 2.08 -3.65
CA VAL A 228 -24.56 2.30 -5.07
C VAL A 228 -23.31 2.32 -5.96
N ASP A 229 -22.18 2.76 -5.41
CA ASP A 229 -20.87 2.72 -6.06
C ASP A 229 -20.30 1.31 -6.23
N GLU A 230 -20.64 0.41 -5.32
CA GLU A 230 -20.20 -0.99 -5.32
C GLU A 230 -21.22 -1.94 -5.97
N GLY A 231 -22.41 -1.43 -6.31
CA GLY A 231 -23.53 -2.20 -6.86
C GLY A 231 -24.25 -3.10 -5.85
N SER A 232 -23.59 -3.50 -4.76
CA SER A 232 -24.19 -4.22 -3.63
C SER A 232 -23.39 -3.99 -2.35
N CYS A 233 -24.09 -3.96 -1.20
CA CYS A 233 -23.43 -3.95 0.12
C CYS A 233 -22.88 -5.32 0.52
N LEU A 234 -23.30 -6.40 -0.15
CA LEU A 234 -22.72 -7.69 0.11
C LEU A 234 -21.28 -7.67 -0.39
N LYS A 235 -20.33 -7.70 0.55
CA LYS A 235 -18.97 -8.08 0.21
C LYS A 235 -19.06 -9.48 -0.39
N PHE A 236 -18.96 -9.55 -1.71
CA PHE A 236 -18.39 -10.74 -2.30
C PHE A 236 -17.03 -10.83 -1.63
N VAL A 237 -16.88 -11.78 -0.72
CA VAL A 237 -15.55 -12.27 -0.37
C VAL A 237 -15.09 -12.94 -1.65
N THR A 238 -14.70 -12.16 -2.65
CA THR A 238 -13.60 -12.51 -3.50
C THR A 238 -12.52 -12.77 -2.48
N VAL A 239 -12.30 -14.05 -2.21
CA VAL A 239 -11.08 -14.54 -1.61
C VAL A 239 -10.02 -14.17 -2.65
N GLU A 240 -9.69 -12.88 -2.75
CA GLU A 240 -8.37 -12.44 -3.15
C GLU A 240 -7.49 -12.99 -2.04
N LYS A 241 -7.17 -14.27 -2.21
CA LYS A 241 -6.15 -14.96 -1.47
C LYS A 241 -4.99 -13.99 -1.52
N PRO A 242 -4.58 -13.39 -0.40
CA PRO A 242 -3.55 -12.35 -0.40
C PRO A 242 -2.42 -12.95 -1.23
N PRO A 243 -1.96 -12.27 -2.30
CA PRO A 243 -1.03 -12.87 -3.24
C PRO A 243 0.07 -13.46 -2.37
N SER A 244 0.24 -14.78 -2.49
CA SER A 244 1.09 -15.53 -1.56
C SER A 244 2.41 -14.78 -1.48
N ILE A 245 3.09 -14.81 -0.33
CA ILE A 245 4.40 -14.15 -0.20
C ILE A 245 5.30 -14.51 -1.40
N GLY A 246 5.20 -15.73 -1.91
CA GLY A 246 5.82 -16.16 -3.17
C GLY A 246 5.42 -15.35 -4.41
N THR A 247 4.14 -15.04 -4.62
CA THR A 247 3.67 -14.23 -5.77
C THR A 247 4.19 -12.79 -5.70
N LYS A 248 4.20 -12.18 -4.51
CA LYS A 248 4.77 -10.82 -4.32
C LYS A 248 6.27 -10.79 -4.60
N LEU A 249 7.00 -11.81 -4.12
CA LEU A 249 8.43 -11.95 -4.37
C LEU A 249 8.71 -12.19 -5.85
N LEU A 250 7.93 -13.05 -6.52
CA LEU A 250 8.08 -13.30 -7.96
C LEU A 250 7.85 -12.03 -8.79
N VAL A 251 6.79 -11.27 -8.51
CA VAL A 251 6.51 -10.02 -9.24
C VAL A 251 7.64 -9.00 -9.02
N SER A 252 8.16 -8.90 -7.78
CA SER A 252 9.31 -8.03 -7.48
C SER A 252 10.58 -8.48 -8.20
N SER A 253 10.89 -9.77 -8.17
CA SER A 253 12.07 -10.35 -8.83
C SER A 253 12.00 -10.19 -10.35
N ILE A 254 10.84 -10.45 -10.97
CA ILE A 254 10.63 -10.27 -12.42
C ILE A 254 10.78 -8.79 -12.79
N SER A 255 10.18 -7.89 -12.01
CA SER A 255 10.31 -6.45 -12.24
C SER A 255 11.76 -5.98 -12.14
N PHE A 256 12.50 -6.45 -11.13
CA PHE A 256 13.92 -6.15 -10.96
C PHE A 256 14.79 -6.69 -12.11
N LEU A 257 14.55 -7.93 -12.55
CA LEU A 257 15.24 -8.54 -13.68
C LEU A 257 14.99 -7.76 -14.97
N PHE A 258 13.75 -7.30 -15.19
CA PHE A 258 13.40 -6.47 -16.33
C PHE A 258 14.15 -5.13 -16.31
N VAL A 259 14.20 -4.45 -15.16
CA VAL A 259 14.95 -3.19 -15.00
C VAL A 259 16.45 -3.40 -15.24
N LEU A 260 17.04 -4.47 -14.71
CA LEU A 260 18.44 -4.82 -14.96
C LEU A 260 18.70 -5.09 -16.45
N PHE A 261 17.81 -5.83 -17.12
CA PHE A 261 17.92 -6.11 -18.54
C PHE A 261 17.87 -4.83 -19.38
N VAL A 262 16.93 -3.93 -19.10
CA VAL A 262 16.84 -2.63 -19.78
C VAL A 262 18.11 -1.80 -19.54
N THR A 263 18.61 -1.78 -18.30
CA THR A 263 19.85 -1.06 -17.96
C THR A 263 21.06 -1.64 -18.71
N PHE A 264 21.17 -2.97 -18.79
CA PHE A 264 22.21 -3.65 -19.56
C PHE A 264 22.16 -3.31 -21.05
N LEU A 265 20.97 -3.30 -21.66
CA LEU A 265 20.80 -2.90 -23.06
C LEU A 265 21.22 -1.44 -23.28
N ILE A 266 20.87 -0.53 -22.36
CA ILE A 266 21.30 0.87 -22.41
C ILE A 266 22.83 0.97 -22.28
N SER A 267 23.44 0.20 -21.39
CA SER A 267 24.91 0.16 -21.23
C SER A 267 25.61 -0.33 -22.50
N ILE A 268 25.11 -1.40 -23.15
CA ILE A 268 25.65 -1.86 -24.44
C ILE A 268 25.51 -0.78 -25.51
N TRP A 269 24.33 -0.15 -25.58
CA TRP A 269 24.08 0.91 -26.55
C TRP A 269 25.01 2.11 -26.36
N ALA A 270 25.24 2.53 -25.12
CA ALA A 270 26.19 3.57 -24.77
C ALA A 270 27.64 3.16 -25.12
N CYS A 271 28.07 1.95 -24.76
CA CYS A 271 29.40 1.43 -25.10
C CYS A 271 29.64 1.39 -26.62
N LYS A 272 28.62 1.00 -27.41
CA LYS A 272 28.65 1.03 -28.87
C LYS A 272 28.78 2.45 -29.41
N LYS A 273 28.02 3.40 -28.84
CA LYS A 273 28.03 4.81 -29.26
C LYS A 273 29.38 5.49 -28.98
N HIS A 274 29.99 5.21 -27.82
CA HIS A 274 31.27 5.79 -27.42
C HIS A 274 32.49 5.04 -27.95
N LYS A 275 32.30 3.97 -28.76
CA LYS A 275 33.37 3.14 -29.33
C LYS A 275 34.36 2.61 -28.28
N VAL A 276 33.89 2.38 -27.04
CA VAL A 276 34.74 1.91 -25.92
C VAL A 276 34.98 0.40 -26.04
N ILE A 277 34.03 -0.33 -26.60
CA ILE A 277 34.19 -1.77 -26.89
C ILE A 277 34.67 -1.90 -28.32
N CYS A 278 35.97 -2.11 -28.48
CA CYS A 278 36.55 -2.60 -29.72
C CYS A 278 36.15 -4.08 -29.87
N PHE A 279 35.04 -4.36 -30.55
CA PHE A 279 34.91 -5.62 -31.25
C PHE A 279 35.92 -5.57 -32.41
N SER A 280 37.19 -5.85 -32.13
CA SER A 280 38.19 -5.93 -33.17
C SER A 280 37.91 -7.20 -33.98
N GLU A 281 37.43 -7.03 -35.22
CA GLU A 281 37.44 -8.07 -36.25
C GLU A 281 38.86 -8.58 -36.58
N GLN A 282 39.89 -8.02 -35.95
CA GLN A 282 41.30 -8.39 -36.16
C GLN A 282 41.72 -9.69 -35.48
N PHE A 283 40.85 -10.37 -34.71
CA PHE A 283 41.18 -11.70 -34.16
C PHE A 283 40.71 -12.88 -35.03
N SER A 284 39.99 -12.66 -36.14
CA SER A 284 39.52 -13.73 -37.03
C SER A 284 40.37 -13.96 -38.28
N HIS A 285 41.43 -13.17 -38.50
CA HIS A 285 42.41 -13.44 -39.56
C HIS A 285 43.81 -13.63 -38.96
N PRO A 286 44.32 -14.88 -38.88
CA PRO A 286 45.75 -15.07 -38.68
C PRO A 286 46.46 -14.56 -39.94
N ASP A 287 47.31 -13.56 -39.78
CA ASP A 287 48.14 -13.00 -40.85
C ASP A 287 48.93 -14.13 -41.53
N ARG A 288 48.46 -14.49 -42.72
CA ARG A 288 49.07 -15.47 -43.59
C ARG A 288 50.15 -14.75 -44.41
N ASN A 289 51.30 -14.47 -43.77
CA ASN A 289 52.65 -14.43 -44.37
C ASN A 289 53.61 -13.50 -43.60
N ARG A 290 54.50 -14.09 -42.78
CA ARG A 290 55.97 -13.91 -42.98
C ARG A 290 56.82 -14.82 -42.06
N GLU A 291 57.57 -15.68 -42.74
CA GLU A 291 58.92 -16.18 -42.43
C GLU A 291 59.16 -16.93 -41.10
N THR A 292 58.98 -18.26 -41.21
CA THR A 292 59.90 -19.31 -40.77
C THR A 292 61.13 -18.87 -39.96
N ARG A 293 61.06 -19.07 -38.64
CA ARG A 293 62.22 -19.58 -37.88
C ARG A 293 61.90 -20.99 -37.43
N VAL A 294 62.46 -21.94 -38.16
CA VAL A 294 62.56 -23.35 -37.78
C VAL A 294 63.37 -23.40 -36.49
N ILE A 295 62.76 -23.83 -35.39
CA ILE A 295 63.48 -24.36 -34.23
C ILE A 295 63.42 -25.87 -34.39
N GLU A 296 64.54 -26.44 -34.83
CA GLU A 296 64.75 -27.88 -34.92
C GLU A 296 64.63 -28.50 -33.53
N MET A 297 63.61 -29.35 -33.33
CA MET A 297 63.55 -30.25 -32.18
C MET A 297 64.37 -31.48 -32.53
N ASN A 298 65.62 -31.51 -32.06
CA ASN A 298 66.50 -32.66 -32.19
C ASN A 298 66.04 -33.76 -31.23
N GLU A 299 65.56 -34.89 -31.78
CA GLU A 299 65.31 -36.13 -31.06
C GLU A 299 66.64 -36.73 -30.57
N GLN A 300 66.84 -36.76 -29.26
CA GLN A 300 67.79 -37.71 -28.65
C GLN A 300 67.08 -38.65 -27.69
N ARG A 301 66.76 -39.80 -28.27
CA ARG A 301 66.50 -41.10 -27.67
C ARG A 301 67.61 -41.46 -26.66
N SER A 302 67.25 -41.75 -25.42
CA SER A 302 68.02 -42.70 -24.61
C SER A 302 67.16 -43.43 -23.59
N ASN A 303 67.23 -44.74 -23.69
CA ASN A 303 66.60 -45.75 -22.85
C ASN A 303 67.17 -45.74 -21.41
N ARG A 304 66.33 -46.06 -20.41
CA ARG A 304 66.66 -46.89 -19.22
C ARG A 304 65.36 -47.13 -18.44
N LEU A 305 64.79 -48.32 -18.56
CA LEU A 305 64.88 -49.44 -17.61
C LEU A 305 64.23 -49.17 -16.24
N SER A 306 63.13 -49.91 -16.02
CA SER A 306 62.70 -50.64 -14.82
C SER A 306 63.22 -50.19 -13.45
N GLU A 307 62.32 -49.97 -12.47
CA GLU A 307 62.18 -50.86 -11.30
C GLU A 307 60.96 -50.49 -10.42
N THR A 308 60.30 -51.54 -9.93
CA THR A 308 59.35 -51.74 -8.81
C THR A 308 59.37 -50.69 -7.67
N GLN A 309 58.33 -50.42 -6.86
CA GLN A 309 57.46 -51.32 -6.09
C GLN A 309 56.55 -50.51 -5.13
N HIS A 310 55.51 -51.18 -4.59
CA HIS A 310 54.78 -50.93 -3.32
C HIS A 310 53.53 -50.02 -3.28
N SER A 311 52.48 -50.66 -2.77
CA SER A 311 51.11 -50.22 -2.46
C SER A 311 51.02 -49.83 -0.95
N PRO A 312 49.84 -49.84 -0.29
CA PRO A 312 48.84 -48.78 -0.13
C PRO A 312 48.74 -48.30 1.34
N ASN A 313 47.97 -47.23 1.62
CA ASN A 313 47.06 -47.11 2.77
C ASN A 313 46.51 -45.68 2.89
N ALA A 314 45.21 -45.52 2.65
CA ALA A 314 44.44 -44.37 3.09
C ALA A 314 43.35 -44.86 4.06
N PRO A 315 43.23 -44.31 5.28
CA PRO A 315 42.16 -44.65 6.20
C PRO A 315 40.87 -43.85 5.89
N PRO A 316 39.69 -44.35 6.29
CA PRO A 316 38.44 -43.59 6.19
C PRO A 316 38.33 -42.66 7.40
N ILE A 317 38.02 -41.39 7.16
CA ILE A 317 37.62 -40.45 8.21
C ILE A 317 36.13 -40.20 8.04
N GLU A 318 35.35 -40.78 8.94
CA GLU A 318 34.00 -40.33 9.27
C GLU A 318 34.06 -38.88 9.77
N VAL A 319 33.41 -37.96 9.07
CA VAL A 319 33.11 -36.64 9.62
C VAL A 319 31.60 -36.43 9.54
N ASP A 320 31.00 -36.67 10.70
CA ASP A 320 29.99 -35.86 11.35
C ASP A 320 29.05 -35.08 10.45
N LYS A 321 27.83 -35.61 10.34
CA LYS A 321 26.68 -34.91 9.77
C LYS A 321 26.11 -33.99 10.85
N ASP A 322 26.10 -32.69 10.58
CA ASP A 322 25.20 -31.71 11.19
C ASP A 322 23.74 -32.09 10.90
N LEU A 323 23.21 -33.06 11.65
CA LEU A 323 21.78 -33.34 11.70
C LEU A 323 21.19 -32.56 12.87
N PRO A 324 20.02 -31.92 12.68
CA PRO A 324 19.32 -31.28 13.78
C PRO A 324 19.00 -32.31 14.88
N PRO A 325 18.96 -31.89 16.15
CA PRO A 325 18.71 -32.77 17.29
C PRO A 325 17.41 -33.53 17.12
N LYS A 326 17.35 -34.75 17.66
CA LYS A 326 16.17 -35.60 17.58
C LYS A 326 15.02 -34.95 18.36
N TYR A 327 13.82 -35.08 17.81
CA TYR A 327 12.58 -34.49 18.33
C TYR A 327 12.24 -34.92 19.77
N GLU A 328 12.75 -36.08 20.21
CA GLU A 328 12.52 -36.64 21.54
C GLU A 328 13.31 -35.93 22.66
N ASP A 329 14.35 -35.18 22.32
CA ASP A 329 15.11 -34.38 23.30
C ASP A 329 14.40 -33.07 23.69
N LEU A 330 13.38 -32.65 22.92
CA LEU A 330 12.64 -31.41 23.15
C LEU A 330 11.45 -31.56 24.12
N PHE A 331 11.05 -32.79 24.45
CA PHE A 331 9.93 -33.06 25.35
C PHE A 331 10.22 -34.30 26.21
N PRO A 332 10.98 -34.18 27.32
CA PRO A 332 11.12 -35.27 28.26
C PRO A 332 9.76 -35.61 28.88
N ASP A 333 9.49 -36.91 29.04
CA ASP A 333 8.27 -37.37 29.67
C ASP A 333 8.18 -36.89 31.13
N ARG A 334 7.28 -35.91 31.34
CA ARG A 334 6.62 -35.40 32.57
C ARG A 334 7.03 -34.02 33.08
#